data_AF-A0A354Y806-F1
#
_entry.id   AF-A0A354Y806-F1
#
_cell.length_a   1.000
_cell.length_b   1.000
_cell.length_c   1.000
_cell.angle_alpha   90.00
_cell.angle_beta   90.00
_cell.angle_gamma   90.00
#
_symmetry.space_group_name_H-M   'P 1'
#
loop_
_entity.id
_entity.type
_entity.pdbx_description
1 polymer ?
#
loop_
_entity_poly.entity_id
_entity_poly.type
_entity_poly.pdbx_seq_one_letter_code
_entity_poly.pdbx_strand_id
1 'polypeptide(L)'
;MTSSANRTRSLALAFFAFVAVFAAIVWFLVRPYGSAYFFPVHFLVGLGLPFLFYAIGASRAWFWLGLAATALALAWLNLGAHDAGGLAPRTLDWSHVCGGALGLLLAWGVHYLYRRMRPPHHASIGR
;
A
#
# COMPACT_ATOMS: atom_id res chain seq x y z
N MET A 1 -22.43 -17.10 -2.72
CA MET A 1 -21.03 -17.01 -2.24
C MET A 1 -20.28 -15.71 -2.64
N THR A 2 -20.85 -14.83 -3.48
CA THR A 2 -20.16 -13.65 -4.05
C THR A 2 -20.13 -12.39 -3.16
N SER A 3 -21.07 -12.26 -2.20
CA SER A 3 -21.25 -11.03 -1.41
C SER A 3 -20.06 -10.68 -0.49
N SER A 4 -19.47 -11.66 0.20
CA SER A 4 -18.35 -11.40 1.13
C SER A 4 -17.07 -11.04 0.39
N ALA A 5 -16.76 -11.72 -0.71
CA ALA A 5 -15.63 -11.40 -1.59
C ALA A 5 -15.80 -9.99 -2.17
N ASN A 6 -16.97 -9.65 -2.71
CA ASN A 6 -17.23 -8.32 -3.27
C ASN A 6 -17.11 -7.20 -2.22
N ARG A 7 -17.61 -7.42 -0.99
CA ARG A 7 -17.42 -6.48 0.12
C ARG A 7 -15.94 -6.29 0.46
N THR A 8 -15.16 -7.36 0.45
CA THR A 8 -13.70 -7.32 0.66
C THR A 8 -13.01 -6.48 -0.39
N ARG A 9 -13.34 -6.72 -1.66
CA ARG A 9 -12.77 -5.99 -2.80
C ARG A 9 -13.10 -4.51 -2.73
N SER A 10 -14.37 -4.19 -2.47
CA SER A 10 -14.84 -2.81 -2.34
C SER A 10 -14.15 -2.07 -1.20
N LEU A 11 -14.03 -2.67 -0.01
CA LEU A 11 -13.31 -2.07 1.12
C LEU A 11 -11.82 -1.86 0.82
N ALA A 12 -11.17 -2.86 0.21
CA ALA A 12 -9.76 -2.75 -0.17
C ALA A 12 -9.55 -1.65 -1.22
N LEU A 13 -10.44 -1.55 -2.21
CA LEU A 13 -10.40 -0.52 -3.23
C LEU A 13 -10.67 0.87 -2.66
N ALA A 14 -11.64 1.00 -1.75
CA ALA A 14 -11.95 2.26 -1.08
C ALA A 14 -10.76 2.73 -0.22
N PHE A 15 -10.13 1.81 0.53
CA PHE A 15 -8.93 2.11 1.30
C PHE A 15 -7.77 2.54 0.38
N PHE A 16 -7.51 1.79 -0.70
CA PHE A 16 -6.51 2.16 -1.69
C PHE A 16 -6.78 3.55 -2.28
N ALA A 17 -8.01 3.83 -2.72
CA ALA A 17 -8.38 5.10 -3.31
C ALA A 17 -8.17 6.26 -2.33
N PHE A 18 -8.57 6.08 -1.05
CA PHE A 18 -8.32 7.07 0.00
C PHE A 18 -6.82 7.35 0.16
N VAL A 19 -6.00 6.31 0.30
CA VAL A 19 -4.55 6.46 0.47
C VAL A 19 -3.89 7.05 -0.78
N ALA A 20 -4.35 6.68 -1.98
CA ALA A 20 -3.84 7.19 -3.24
C ALA A 20 -4.14 8.69 -3.43
N VAL A 21 -5.36 9.14 -3.10
CA VAL A 21 -5.72 10.56 -3.11
C VAL A 21 -4.83 11.33 -2.12
N PHE A 22 -4.65 10.80 -0.91
CA PHE A 22 -3.79 11.42 0.08
C PHE A 22 -2.32 11.46 -0.37
N ALA A 23 -1.83 10.41 -1.02
CA ALA A 23 -0.49 10.37 -1.62
C ALA A 23 -0.31 11.43 -2.71
N ALA A 24 -1.31 11.64 -3.56
CA ALA A 24 -1.28 12.67 -4.59
C ALA A 24 -1.25 14.09 -3.99
N ILE A 25 -2.04 14.34 -2.93
CA ILE A 25 -2.04 15.62 -2.20
C ILE A 25 -0.66 15.86 -1.58
N VAL A 26 -0.14 14.87 -0.86
CA VAL A 26 1.16 14.98 -0.19
C VAL A 26 2.28 15.16 -1.22
N TRP A 27 2.27 14.42 -2.33
CA TRP A 27 3.21 14.61 -3.43
C TRP A 27 3.18 16.05 -3.94
N PHE A 28 2.00 16.59 -4.23
CA PHE A 28 1.85 17.96 -4.73
C PHE A 28 2.42 18.98 -3.74
N LEU A 29 2.21 18.75 -2.43
CA LEU A 29 2.71 19.62 -1.38
C LEU A 29 4.24 19.54 -1.22
N VAL A 30 4.84 18.34 -1.29
CA VAL A 30 6.28 18.15 -1.04
C VAL A 30 7.16 18.38 -2.28
N ARG A 31 6.59 18.27 -3.49
CA ARG A 31 7.33 18.41 -4.75
C ARG A 31 8.20 19.68 -4.85
N PRO A 32 7.75 20.88 -4.41
CA PRO A 32 8.57 22.09 -4.47
C PRO A 32 9.82 22.06 -3.57
N TYR A 33 9.81 21.26 -2.51
CA TYR A 33 10.87 21.21 -1.50
C TYR A 33 12.00 20.22 -1.86
N GLY A 34 11.87 19.51 -2.98
CA GLY A 34 12.85 18.53 -3.46
C GLY A 34 12.65 17.12 -2.91
N SER A 35 13.43 16.17 -3.45
CA SER A 35 13.28 14.72 -3.19
C SER A 35 13.36 14.32 -1.74
N ALA A 36 14.17 15.00 -0.93
CA ALA A 36 14.43 14.61 0.46
C ALA A 36 13.14 14.53 1.31
N TYR A 37 12.07 15.21 0.88
CA TYR A 37 10.78 15.24 1.56
C TYR A 37 9.76 14.25 0.97
N PHE A 38 10.16 13.33 0.10
CA PHE A 38 9.27 12.37 -0.55
C PHE A 38 9.05 11.09 0.28
N PHE A 39 9.71 10.94 1.44
CA PHE A 39 9.48 9.82 2.35
C PHE A 39 7.99 9.60 2.73
N PRO A 40 7.15 10.64 2.91
CA PRO A 40 5.73 10.44 3.21
C PRO A 40 4.98 9.82 2.02
N VAL A 41 5.39 10.15 0.79
CA VAL A 41 4.83 9.52 -0.42
C VAL A 41 5.21 8.04 -0.44
N HIS A 42 6.47 7.69 -0.15
CA HIS A 42 6.91 6.29 -0.08
C HIS A 42 6.14 5.51 0.99
N PHE A 43 5.88 6.14 2.14
CA PHE A 43 5.02 5.57 3.18
C PHE A 43 3.59 5.30 2.67
N LEU A 44 2.96 6.28 2.02
CA LEU A 44 1.58 6.14 1.53
C LEU A 44 1.47 5.13 0.39
N VAL A 45 2.45 5.08 -0.51
CA VAL A 45 2.54 4.04 -1.54
C VAL A 45 2.71 2.66 -0.90
N GLY A 46 3.62 2.53 0.07
CA GLY A 46 3.81 1.30 0.84
C GLY A 46 2.54 0.84 1.57
N LEU A 47 1.76 1.78 2.09
CA LEU A 47 0.51 1.53 2.78
C LEU A 47 -0.63 1.11 1.84
N GLY A 48 -0.81 1.85 0.74
CA GLY A 48 -2.00 1.75 -0.10
C GLY A 48 -1.89 0.69 -1.19
N LEU A 49 -0.76 0.62 -1.88
CA LEU A 49 -0.61 -0.18 -3.11
C LEU A 49 -0.88 -1.69 -2.89
N PRO A 50 -0.50 -2.33 -1.76
CA PRO A 50 -0.84 -3.74 -1.51
C PRO A 50 -2.36 -4.01 -1.52
N PHE A 51 -3.18 -3.02 -1.14
CA PHE A 51 -4.63 -3.15 -1.13
C PHE A 51 -5.27 -3.07 -2.52
N LEU A 52 -4.61 -2.46 -3.50
CA LEU A 52 -5.03 -2.55 -4.90
C LEU A 52 -4.96 -3.99 -5.40
N PHE A 53 -3.82 -4.66 -5.18
CA PHE A 53 -3.68 -6.09 -5.51
C PHE A 53 -4.65 -6.96 -4.72
N TYR A 54 -4.85 -6.65 -3.44
CA TYR A 54 -5.84 -7.35 -2.63
C TYR A 54 -7.26 -7.16 -3.14
N ALA A 55 -7.61 -5.99 -3.71
CA ALA A 55 -8.91 -5.75 -4.32
C ALA A 55 -9.14 -6.56 -5.60
N ILE A 56 -8.09 -6.88 -6.37
CA ILE A 56 -8.19 -7.73 -7.56
C ILE A 56 -8.56 -9.17 -7.17
N GLY A 57 -7.80 -9.76 -6.24
CA GLY A 57 -7.94 -11.19 -5.91
C GLY A 57 -8.80 -11.53 -4.71
N ALA A 58 -9.05 -10.58 -3.79
CA ALA A 58 -9.71 -10.78 -2.49
C ALA A 58 -9.13 -11.92 -1.63
N SER A 59 -7.87 -12.31 -1.84
CA SER A 59 -7.24 -13.44 -1.15
C SER A 59 -5.89 -13.08 -0.56
N ARG A 60 -5.43 -13.89 0.40
CA ARG A 60 -4.15 -13.71 1.08
C ARG A 60 -2.97 -13.69 0.11
N ALA A 61 -3.00 -14.56 -0.90
CA ALA A 61 -1.92 -14.66 -1.89
C ALA A 61 -1.77 -13.35 -2.66
N TRP A 62 -2.87 -12.74 -3.09
CA TRP A 62 -2.86 -11.46 -3.80
C TRP A 62 -2.36 -10.29 -2.94
N PHE A 63 -2.66 -10.30 -1.64
CA PHE A 63 -2.09 -9.30 -0.74
C PHE A 63 -0.57 -9.45 -0.60
N TRP A 64 -0.06 -10.67 -0.43
CA TRP A 64 1.39 -10.92 -0.34
C TRP A 64 2.11 -10.57 -1.64
N LEU A 65 1.51 -10.90 -2.79
CA LEU A 65 1.99 -10.49 -4.10
C LEU A 65 2.02 -8.96 -4.18
N GLY A 66 0.97 -8.29 -3.72
CA GLY A 66 0.91 -6.84 -3.63
C GLY A 66 2.01 -6.25 -2.75
N LEU A 67 2.25 -6.80 -1.56
CA LEU A 67 3.36 -6.38 -0.69
C LEU A 67 4.72 -6.51 -1.39
N ALA A 68 5.01 -7.65 -2.01
CA ALA A 68 6.27 -7.89 -2.69
C ALA A 68 6.45 -6.96 -3.90
N ALA A 69 5.40 -6.82 -4.74
CA ALA A 69 5.41 -5.91 -5.88
C ALA A 69 5.58 -4.44 -5.45
N THR A 70 4.95 -4.04 -4.35
CA THR A 70 5.10 -2.69 -3.80
C THR A 70 6.51 -2.46 -3.26
N ALA A 71 7.10 -3.43 -2.57
CA ALA A 71 8.47 -3.33 -2.09
C ALA A 71 9.46 -3.18 -3.26
N LEU A 72 9.29 -3.95 -4.33
CA LEU A 72 10.10 -3.83 -5.55
C LEU A 72 9.91 -2.47 -6.23
N ALA A 73 8.68 -1.97 -6.34
CA ALA A 73 8.41 -0.65 -6.88
C ALA A 73 9.05 0.47 -6.05
N LEU A 74 8.99 0.40 -4.73
CA LEU A 74 9.64 1.36 -3.83
C LEU A 74 11.17 1.31 -3.94
N ALA A 75 11.75 0.11 -4.06
CA ALA A 75 13.18 -0.06 -4.30
C ALA A 75 13.59 0.55 -5.65
N TRP A 76 12.79 0.30 -6.71
CA TRP A 76 13.02 0.89 -8.03
C TRP A 76 12.92 2.42 -8.00
N LEU A 77 11.94 2.98 -7.29
CA LEU A 77 11.80 4.43 -7.14
C LEU A 77 12.97 5.06 -6.39
N ASN A 78 13.50 4.39 -5.37
CA ASN A 78 14.63 4.89 -4.59
C ASN A 78 15.97 4.76 -5.35
N LEU A 79 16.13 3.71 -6.16
CA LEU A 79 17.39 3.42 -6.87
C LEU A 79 17.44 3.98 -8.31
N GLY A 80 16.30 4.05 -8.99
CA GLY A 80 16.21 4.27 -10.44
C GLY A 80 15.45 5.53 -10.86
N ALA A 81 14.87 6.30 -9.94
CA ALA A 81 14.21 7.56 -10.30
C ALA A 81 15.19 8.69 -10.68
N HIS A 82 16.52 8.46 -10.61
CA HIS A 82 17.55 9.45 -10.97
C HIS A 82 17.45 9.91 -12.41
N ASP A 83 17.04 9.02 -13.31
CA ASP A 83 16.90 9.32 -14.74
C ASP A 83 15.56 10.00 -15.07
N ALA A 84 14.59 9.99 -14.15
CA ALA A 84 13.26 10.56 -14.34
C ALA A 84 13.19 12.01 -13.82
N GLY A 85 13.91 12.93 -14.47
CA GLY A 85 13.67 14.38 -14.34
C GLY A 85 14.44 15.11 -13.24
N GLY A 86 15.56 14.55 -12.76
CA GLY A 86 16.52 15.27 -11.88
C GLY A 86 16.01 15.57 -10.46
N LEU A 87 14.82 15.08 -10.10
CA LEU A 87 14.20 15.29 -8.79
C LEU A 87 14.48 14.17 -7.78
N ALA A 88 15.22 13.11 -8.14
CA ALA A 88 15.51 11.99 -7.24
C ALA A 88 16.92 12.09 -6.60
N PRO A 89 17.12 11.54 -5.39
CA PRO A 89 18.35 11.73 -4.62
C PRO A 89 19.47 10.82 -5.12
N ARG A 90 20.58 11.36 -5.64
CA ARG A 90 21.72 10.63 -6.30
C ARG A 90 22.24 9.35 -5.63
N THR A 91 21.92 9.11 -4.36
CA THR A 91 22.28 7.94 -3.56
C THR A 91 21.04 7.36 -2.87
N LEU A 92 21.11 6.10 -2.44
CA LEU A 92 20.05 5.46 -1.66
C LEU A 92 19.62 6.35 -0.48
N ASP A 93 18.35 6.75 -0.45
CA ASP A 93 17.81 7.58 0.61
C ASP A 93 17.17 6.70 1.69
N TRP A 94 17.79 6.68 2.87
CA TRP A 94 17.33 5.91 4.02
C TRP A 94 15.96 6.38 4.53
N SER A 95 15.61 7.65 4.36
CA SER A 95 14.29 8.15 4.75
C SER A 95 13.19 7.51 3.90
N HIS A 96 13.44 7.35 2.59
CA HIS A 96 12.54 6.69 1.66
C HIS A 96 12.41 5.19 1.95
N VAL A 97 13.54 4.53 2.27
CA VAL A 97 13.53 3.12 2.69
C VAL A 97 12.70 2.94 3.96
N CYS A 98 12.98 3.72 5.01
CA CYS A 98 12.28 3.64 6.28
C CYS A 98 10.79 3.98 6.13
N GLY A 99 10.46 5.03 5.37
CA GLY A 99 9.07 5.42 5.08
C GLY A 99 8.32 4.31 4.36
N GLY A 100 8.89 3.76 3.28
CA GLY A 100 8.32 2.64 2.55
C GLY A 100 8.15 1.38 3.42
N ALA A 101 9.16 1.03 4.20
CA ALA A 101 9.10 -0.13 5.11
C ALA A 101 8.00 0.03 6.17
N LEU A 102 7.87 1.21 6.78
CA LEU A 102 6.79 1.50 7.73
C LEU A 102 5.41 1.43 7.06
N GLY A 103 5.28 1.90 5.82
CA GLY A 103 4.06 1.78 5.04
C GLY A 103 3.66 0.32 4.82
N LEU A 104 4.61 -0.53 4.41
CA LEU A 104 4.40 -1.96 4.19
C LEU A 104 4.05 -2.70 5.49
N LEU A 105 4.74 -2.39 6.59
CA LEU A 105 4.45 -2.95 7.92
C LEU A 105 3.05 -2.57 8.39
N LEU A 106 2.65 -1.31 8.18
CA LEU A 106 1.31 -0.86 8.55
C LEU A 106 0.24 -1.50 7.65
N ALA A 107 0.48 -1.64 6.34
CA ALA A 107 -0.40 -2.37 5.45
C ALA A 107 -0.61 -3.82 5.92
N TRP A 108 0.48 -4.50 6.31
CA TRP A 108 0.41 -5.83 6.91
C TRP A 108 -0.40 -5.83 8.20
N GLY A 109 -0.19 -4.85 9.09
CA GLY A 109 -0.93 -4.70 10.34
C GLY A 109 -2.45 -4.52 10.12
N VAL A 110 -2.84 -3.65 9.19
CA VAL A 110 -4.25 -3.44 8.80
C VAL A 110 -4.85 -4.74 8.29
N HIS A 111 -4.15 -5.45 7.42
CA HIS A 111 -4.63 -6.73 6.89
C HIS A 111 -4.71 -7.83 7.94
N TYR A 112 -3.73 -7.91 8.84
CA TYR A 112 -3.73 -8.85 9.95
C TYR A 112 -4.94 -8.61 10.86
N LEU A 113 -5.17 -7.36 11.25
CA LEU A 113 -6.28 -6.96 12.11
C LEU A 113 -7.63 -7.21 11.43
N TYR A 114 -7.76 -6.86 10.14
CA TYR A 114 -8.95 -7.14 9.34
C TYR A 114 -9.34 -8.61 9.36
N ARG A 115 -8.35 -9.51 9.25
CA ARG A 115 -8.62 -10.95 9.30
C ARG A 115 -8.99 -11.43 10.69
N ARG A 116 -8.37 -10.89 11.75
CA ARG A 116 -8.68 -11.25 13.13
C ARG A 116 -10.09 -10.82 13.53
N MET A 117 -10.59 -9.72 12.97
CA MET A 117 -11.93 -9.21 13.22
C MET A 117 -13.03 -9.91 12.42
N ARG A 118 -12.72 -10.75 11.42
CA ARG A 118 -13.75 -11.51 10.72
C ARG A 118 -14.31 -12.59 11.64
N PRO A 119 -15.63 -12.60 11.92
CA PRO A 119 -16.22 -13.69 12.68
C PRO A 119 -15.95 -15.03 11.98
N PRO A 120 -15.62 -16.10 12.72
CA PRO A 120 -15.68 -17.44 12.16
C PRO A 120 -17.09 -17.66 11.61
N HIS A 121 -17.18 -18.25 10.41
CA HIS A 121 -18.47 -18.62 9.84
C HIS A 121 -19.03 -19.73 10.72
N HIS A 122 -19.81 -19.40 11.74
CA HIS A 122 -20.65 -20.37 12.40
C HIS A 122 -21.60 -20.89 11.31
N ALA A 123 -21.47 -22.17 10.99
CA ALA A 123 -22.51 -22.86 10.26
C ALA A 123 -23.79 -22.67 11.08
N SER A 124 -24.75 -21.92 10.54
CA SER A 124 -26.12 -21.95 11.04
C SER A 124 -26.64 -23.36 10.75
N ILE A 125 -26.36 -24.28 11.66
CA ILE A 125 -27.03 -25.57 11.70
C ILE A 125 -28.49 -25.22 12.00
N GLY A 126 -29.32 -25.37 10.98
CA GLY A 126 -30.75 -25.14 11.05
C GLY A 126 -31.34 -25.94 12.22
N ARG A 127 -32.21 -25.27 12.96
CA ARG A 127 -33.30 -25.89 13.69
C ARG A 127 -34.59 -25.38 13.09
#